data_AF-A0A7J3TNL3-F1
#
_entry.id   AF-A0A7J3TNL3-F1
#
_cell.length_a   1.000
_cell.length_b   1.000
_cell.length_c   1.000
_cell.angle_alpha   90.00
_cell.angle_beta   90.00
_cell.angle_gamma   90.00
#
_symmetry.space_group_name_H-M   'P 1'
#
loop_
_entity.id
_entity.type
_entity.pdbx_description
1 polymer ?
#
loop_
_entity_poly.entity_id
_entity_poly.type
_entity_poly.pdbx_seq_one_letter_code
_entity_poly.pdbx_strand_id
1 'polypeptide(L)'
;KIEIRPGIRVEEHGKARYEPIFTEISSIITGGEMVKEAGPGGLLGIGTYLDPALTKADSLAGKVVGKEGQLPPVLYELQMDVSLLDRVIGEKEKKKIDDIRPNEPLMLTVGTATTVGTVKHIKKDYMEVVLKIPVCAEVGQRIAISRNIMGRWRLVGYGEIK
;
A
#
# COMPACT_ATOMS: atom_id res chain seq x y z
N LYS A 1 2.58 -17.12 16.24
CA LYS A 1 3.55 -16.37 15.41
C LYS A 1 2.81 -15.63 14.30
N ILE A 2 3.23 -14.40 14.05
CA ILE A 2 2.72 -13.53 13.00
C ILE A 2 3.86 -13.08 12.11
N GLU A 3 3.52 -12.74 10.87
CA GLU A 3 4.43 -12.20 9.86
C GLU A 3 3.93 -10.80 9.45
N ILE A 4 4.86 -9.91 9.10
CA ILE A 4 4.58 -8.56 8.61
C ILE A 4 5.25 -8.38 7.25
N ARG A 5 4.44 -8.12 6.21
CA ARG A 5 4.90 -7.90 4.81
C ARG A 5 4.57 -6.50 4.31
N PRO A 6 5.43 -5.86 3.50
CA PRO A 6 6.73 -6.33 3.00
C PRO A 6 7.86 -6.39 4.05
N GLY A 7 7.60 -5.91 5.26
CA GLY A 7 8.58 -5.87 6.35
C GLY A 7 9.60 -4.73 6.22
N ILE A 8 10.84 -4.92 6.67
CA ILE A 8 11.85 -3.84 6.75
C ILE A 8 12.61 -3.66 5.44
N ARG A 9 13.05 -2.42 5.18
CA ARG A 9 13.97 -2.11 4.08
C ARG A 9 15.40 -2.44 4.51
N VAL A 10 16.05 -3.33 3.77
CA VAL A 10 17.46 -3.69 3.94
C VAL A 10 18.22 -3.22 2.70
N GLU A 11 19.36 -2.57 2.89
CA GLU A 11 20.24 -2.20 1.77
C GLU A 11 21.35 -3.23 1.64
N GLU A 12 21.41 -3.89 0.48
CA GLU A 12 22.40 -4.92 0.18
C GLU A 12 23.01 -4.62 -1.20
N HIS A 13 24.34 -4.49 -1.27
CA HIS A 13 25.06 -4.17 -2.52
C HIS A 13 24.50 -2.94 -3.29
N GLY A 14 24.03 -1.92 -2.58
CA GLY A 14 23.45 -0.71 -3.16
C GLY A 14 22.02 -0.88 -3.71
N LYS A 15 21.40 -2.05 -3.51
CA LYS A 15 20.00 -2.31 -3.84
C LYS A 15 19.17 -2.40 -2.57
N ALA A 16 18.00 -1.76 -2.60
CA ALA A 16 17.04 -1.88 -1.52
C ALA A 16 16.21 -3.16 -1.69
N ARG A 17 16.23 -4.03 -0.70
CA ARG A 17 15.35 -5.19 -0.57
C ARG A 17 14.39 -4.98 0.59
N TYR A 18 13.26 -5.69 0.57
CA TYR A 18 12.33 -5.73 1.68
C TYR A 18 12.26 -7.15 2.22
N GLU A 19 12.40 -7.28 3.54
CA GLU A 19 12.41 -8.57 4.23
C GLU A 19 11.26 -8.65 5.23
N PRO A 20 10.41 -9.70 5.14
CA PRO A 20 9.34 -9.92 6.10
C PRO A 20 9.86 -10.01 7.53
N ILE A 21 9.07 -9.52 8.48
CA ILE A 21 9.40 -9.56 9.90
C ILE A 21 8.52 -10.62 10.55
N PHE A 22 9.12 -11.48 11.38
CA PHE A 22 8.41 -12.49 12.16
C PHE A 22 8.44 -12.15 13.64
N THR A 23 7.30 -12.28 14.31
CA THR A 23 7.20 -12.01 15.75
C THR A 23 6.02 -12.76 16.37
N GLU A 24 5.78 -12.54 17.66
CA GLU A 24 4.64 -13.07 18.40
C GLU A 24 3.81 -11.92 18.98
N ILE A 25 2.50 -12.17 19.12
CA ILE A 25 1.58 -11.21 19.75
C ILE A 25 1.78 -11.31 21.25
N SER A 26 2.09 -10.19 21.89
CA SER A 26 2.21 -10.08 23.34
C SER A 26 0.91 -9.61 24.00
N SER A 27 0.13 -8.77 23.32
CA SER A 27 -1.16 -8.29 23.81
C SER A 27 -2.06 -7.82 22.67
N ILE A 28 -3.37 -7.80 22.92
CA ILE A 28 -4.38 -7.24 22.02
C ILE A 28 -5.18 -6.21 22.82
N ILE A 29 -5.34 -5.01 22.30
CA ILE A 29 -6.07 -3.91 22.94
C ILE A 29 -7.16 -3.42 21.98
N THR A 30 -8.39 -3.34 22.46
CA THR A 30 -9.51 -2.75 21.71
C THR A 30 -10.54 -2.19 22.67
N GLY A 31 -11.27 -1.14 22.28
CA GLY A 31 -12.24 -0.48 23.15
C GLY A 31 -11.65 0.12 24.45
N GLY A 32 -10.33 0.27 24.54
CA GLY A 32 -9.63 0.72 25.75
C GLY A 32 -9.23 -0.39 26.72
N GLU A 33 -9.52 -1.65 26.41
CA GLU A 33 -9.23 -2.79 27.29
C GLU A 33 -8.30 -3.80 26.62
N MET A 34 -7.54 -4.54 27.44
CA MET A 34 -6.73 -5.66 26.99
C MET A 34 -7.58 -6.92 26.90
N VAL A 35 -7.59 -7.55 25.74
CA VAL A 35 -8.41 -8.74 25.43
C VAL A 35 -7.51 -9.91 25.00
N LYS A 36 -8.04 -11.14 25.10
CA LYS A 36 -7.35 -12.35 24.63
C LYS A 36 -7.53 -12.60 23.14
N GLU A 37 -8.69 -12.23 22.60
CA GLU A 37 -9.07 -12.42 21.21
C GLU A 37 -9.86 -11.21 20.73
N ALA A 38 -9.76 -10.90 19.43
CA ALA A 38 -10.50 -9.82 18.80
C ALA A 38 -10.99 -10.26 17.42
N GLY A 39 -12.21 -9.84 17.07
CA GLY A 39 -12.80 -10.02 15.75
C GLY A 39 -12.61 -8.81 14.84
N PRO A 40 -13.11 -8.86 13.59
CA PRO A 40 -13.12 -7.72 12.69
C PRO A 40 -13.97 -6.55 13.22
N GLY A 41 -13.53 -5.32 12.95
CA GLY A 41 -14.26 -4.08 13.27
C GLY A 41 -13.53 -3.20 14.28
N GLY A 42 -13.52 -1.89 14.02
CA GLY A 42 -12.82 -0.92 14.88
C GLY A 42 -11.30 -0.95 14.74
N LEU A 43 -10.60 -0.38 15.73
CA LEU A 43 -9.14 -0.36 15.81
C LEU A 43 -8.66 -1.40 16.82
N LEU A 44 -7.58 -2.10 16.45
CA LEU A 44 -6.87 -3.05 17.31
C LEU A 44 -5.44 -2.56 17.54
N GLY A 45 -5.04 -2.45 18.80
CA GLY A 45 -3.65 -2.31 19.20
C GLY A 45 -3.04 -3.69 19.39
N ILE A 46 -2.09 -4.07 18.53
CA ILE A 46 -1.38 -5.35 18.62
C ILE A 46 0.00 -5.11 19.23
N GLY A 47 0.17 -5.51 20.48
CA GLY A 47 1.48 -5.58 21.13
C GLY A 47 2.27 -6.75 20.55
N THR A 48 3.57 -6.55 20.29
CA THR A 48 4.47 -7.59 19.78
C THR A 48 5.78 -7.61 20.58
N TYR A 49 6.62 -8.62 20.31
CA TYR A 49 7.98 -8.72 20.86
C TYR A 49 9.05 -8.14 19.92
N LEU A 50 8.66 -7.29 18.97
CA LEU A 50 9.62 -6.58 18.12
C LEU A 50 10.46 -5.60 18.93
N ASP A 51 11.69 -5.37 18.48
CA ASP A 51 12.47 -4.22 18.93
C ASP A 51 11.68 -2.93 18.61
N PRO A 52 11.39 -2.07 19.62
CA PRO A 52 10.67 -0.81 19.42
C PRO A 52 11.29 0.11 18.37
N ALA A 53 12.60 0.00 18.11
CA ALA A 53 13.26 0.75 17.05
C ALA A 53 12.68 0.43 15.65
N LEU A 54 12.17 -0.79 15.45
CA LEU A 54 11.58 -1.23 14.19
C LEU A 54 10.19 -0.67 13.93
N THR A 55 9.48 -0.19 14.95
CA THR A 55 8.11 0.35 14.86
C THR A 55 8.02 1.86 15.07
N LYS A 56 9.13 2.50 15.44
CA LYS A 56 9.21 3.94 15.72
C LYS A 56 8.88 4.77 14.48
N ALA A 57 8.23 5.92 14.67
CA ALA A 57 7.93 6.90 13.62
C ALA A 57 7.17 6.30 12.42
N ASP A 58 6.17 5.47 12.70
CA ASP A 58 5.27 4.87 11.70
C ASP A 58 6.00 4.03 10.63
N SER A 59 7.18 3.50 10.95
CA SER A 59 8.01 2.69 10.05
C SER A 59 7.30 1.44 9.49
N LEU A 60 6.31 0.92 10.22
CA LEU A 60 5.47 -0.21 9.81
C LEU A 60 4.11 0.19 9.23
N ALA A 61 3.81 1.49 9.08
CA ALA A 61 2.56 1.93 8.49
C ALA A 61 2.39 1.43 7.05
N GLY A 62 1.17 1.02 6.71
CA GLY A 62 0.83 0.47 5.40
C GLY A 62 1.31 -0.96 5.14
N LYS A 63 1.91 -1.63 6.13
CA LYS A 63 2.26 -3.06 6.03
C LYS A 63 1.08 -3.93 6.42
N VAL A 64 1.10 -5.18 5.97
CA VAL A 64 0.05 -6.17 6.24
C VAL A 64 0.60 -7.16 7.26
N VAL A 65 -0.21 -7.45 8.29
CA VAL A 65 0.08 -8.44 9.33
C VAL A 65 -0.84 -9.65 9.15
N GLY A 66 -0.31 -10.85 9.36
CA GLY A 66 -1.07 -12.07 9.21
C GLY A 66 -0.37 -13.26 9.84
N LYS A 67 -1.00 -14.44 9.75
CA LYS A 67 -0.32 -15.69 10.10
C LYS A 67 0.82 -15.93 9.11
N GLU A 68 1.92 -16.46 9.63
CA GLU A 68 3.09 -16.83 8.84
C GLU A 68 2.69 -17.71 7.64
N GLY A 69 3.13 -17.32 6.45
CA GLY A 69 2.86 -18.04 5.21
C GLY A 69 1.44 -17.89 4.65
N GLN A 70 0.54 -17.16 5.33
CA GLN A 70 -0.85 -16.93 4.90
C GLN A 70 -1.09 -15.52 4.39
N LEU A 71 -0.04 -14.71 4.27
CA LEU A 71 -0.13 -13.36 3.73
C LEU A 71 -0.08 -13.36 2.19
N PRO A 72 -0.68 -12.34 1.56
CA PRO A 72 -0.54 -12.09 0.13
C PRO A 72 0.93 -11.96 -0.31
N PRO A 73 1.21 -12.07 -1.62
CA PRO A 73 2.54 -11.84 -2.16
C PRO A 73 2.97 -10.37 -2.00
N VAL A 74 4.28 -10.15 -1.96
CA VAL A 74 4.88 -8.81 -2.05
C VAL A 74 5.11 -8.49 -3.52
N LEU A 75 4.51 -7.42 -3.99
CA LEU A 75 4.54 -6.97 -5.38
C LEU A 75 5.46 -5.75 -5.52
N TYR A 76 6.41 -5.82 -6.44
CA TYR A 76 7.31 -4.71 -6.81
C TYR A 76 6.85 -4.00 -8.08
N GLU A 77 6.11 -4.71 -8.94
CA GLU A 77 5.40 -4.15 -10.07
C GLU A 77 3.91 -4.50 -9.89
N LEU A 78 3.02 -3.61 -10.33
CA LEU A 78 1.59 -3.90 -10.38
C LEU A 78 1.13 -3.86 -11.82
N GLN A 79 0.31 -4.85 -12.16
CA GLN A 79 -0.50 -4.87 -13.36
C GLN A 79 -1.94 -4.69 -12.92
N MET A 80 -2.65 -3.74 -13.52
CA MET A 80 -4.01 -3.44 -13.09
C MET A 80 -4.89 -3.01 -14.25
N ASP A 81 -6.16 -3.36 -14.17
CA ASP A 81 -7.19 -2.70 -14.98
C ASP A 81 -7.49 -1.34 -14.37
N VAL A 82 -7.62 -0.30 -15.20
CA VAL A 82 -7.73 1.10 -14.74
C VAL A 82 -9.04 1.71 -15.18
N SER A 83 -9.65 2.46 -14.26
CA SER A 83 -10.82 3.30 -14.52
C SER A 83 -10.54 4.72 -14.02
N LEU A 84 -10.37 5.65 -14.96
CA LEU A 84 -10.21 7.07 -14.67
C LEU A 84 -11.57 7.73 -14.41
N LEU A 85 -11.59 8.73 -13.55
CA LEU A 85 -12.78 9.53 -13.27
C LEU A 85 -12.97 10.60 -14.36
N ASP A 86 -14.22 11.02 -14.58
CA ASP A 86 -14.51 12.09 -15.55
C ASP A 86 -13.95 13.46 -15.15
N ARG A 87 -13.69 13.66 -13.86
CA ARG A 87 -13.23 14.91 -13.27
C ARG A 87 -12.33 14.67 -12.07
N VAL A 88 -11.40 15.60 -11.86
CA VAL A 88 -10.56 15.62 -10.66
C VAL A 88 -11.42 15.88 -9.43
N ILE A 89 -11.34 15.00 -8.43
CA ILE A 89 -12.08 15.16 -7.18
C ILE A 89 -11.35 16.18 -6.29
N GLY A 90 -12.09 17.18 -5.79
CA GLY A 90 -11.56 18.21 -4.88
C GLY A 90 -11.05 19.49 -5.54
N GLU A 91 -11.36 19.71 -6.83
CA GLU A 91 -11.25 21.01 -7.48
C GLU A 91 -12.64 21.67 -7.64
N LYS A 92 -12.68 23.00 -7.52
CA LYS A 92 -13.92 23.78 -7.71
C LYS A 92 -14.35 23.82 -9.18
N GLU A 93 -13.37 23.81 -10.08
CA GLU A 93 -13.59 23.75 -11.52
C GLU A 93 -13.58 22.30 -11.98
N LYS A 94 -14.51 21.93 -12.86
CA LYS A 94 -14.57 20.59 -13.47
C LYS A 94 -13.46 20.44 -14.49
N LYS A 95 -12.22 20.28 -14.03
CA LYS A 95 -11.09 20.00 -14.90
C LYS A 95 -11.17 18.54 -15.37
N LYS A 96 -11.21 18.36 -16.68
CA LYS A 96 -11.14 17.04 -17.32
C LYS A 96 -9.79 16.41 -16.98
N ILE A 97 -9.77 15.11 -16.70
CA ILE A 97 -8.55 14.38 -16.43
C ILE A 97 -7.84 14.11 -17.76
N ASP A 98 -6.61 14.58 -17.89
CA ASP A 98 -5.75 14.24 -19.03
C ASP A 98 -5.32 12.77 -18.94
N ASP A 99 -5.07 12.14 -20.08
CA ASP A 99 -4.56 10.77 -20.13
C ASP A 99 -3.24 10.63 -19.33
N ILE A 100 -3.07 9.46 -18.72
CA ILE A 100 -1.84 9.08 -18.01
C ILE A 100 -0.77 8.76 -19.05
N ARG A 101 0.48 9.17 -18.77
CA ARG A 101 1.60 8.99 -19.70
C ARG A 101 2.60 7.95 -19.20
N PRO A 102 3.33 7.26 -20.10
CA PRO A 102 4.51 6.48 -19.71
C PRO A 102 5.53 7.35 -18.95
N ASN A 103 6.25 6.73 -18.01
CA ASN A 103 7.21 7.34 -17.08
C ASN A 103 6.62 8.38 -16.11
N GLU A 104 5.30 8.51 -16.05
CA GLU A 104 4.65 9.42 -15.11
C GLU A 104 4.65 8.83 -13.69
N PRO A 105 5.00 9.61 -12.65
CA PRO A 105 4.86 9.19 -11.27
C PRO A 105 3.42 9.38 -10.77
N LEU A 106 2.83 8.30 -10.27
CA LEU A 106 1.50 8.27 -9.66
C LEU A 106 1.60 7.84 -8.21
N MET A 107 0.76 8.41 -7.34
CA MET A 107 0.60 7.91 -5.98
C MET A 107 -0.49 6.85 -5.97
N LEU A 108 -0.16 5.67 -5.47
CA LEU A 108 -1.03 4.51 -5.41
C LEU A 108 -1.32 4.19 -3.96
N THR A 109 -2.60 4.06 -3.63
CA THR A 109 -3.05 3.63 -2.30
C THR A 109 -3.68 2.24 -2.41
N VAL A 110 -3.02 1.25 -1.79
CA VAL A 110 -3.39 -0.17 -1.82
C VAL A 110 -3.74 -0.59 -0.39
N GLY A 111 -5.03 -0.65 -0.06
CA GLY A 111 -5.48 -0.77 1.32
C GLY A 111 -4.99 0.42 2.15
N THR A 112 -4.13 0.18 3.14
CA THR A 112 -3.47 1.22 3.94
C THR A 112 -2.08 1.60 3.44
N ALA A 113 -1.51 0.83 2.50
CA ALA A 113 -0.22 1.13 1.90
C ALA A 113 -0.32 2.31 0.95
N THR A 114 0.61 3.26 1.04
CA THR A 114 0.75 4.34 0.04
C THR A 114 2.15 4.31 -0.53
N THR A 115 2.26 4.27 -1.84
CA THR A 115 3.54 4.19 -2.56
C THR A 115 3.50 5.03 -3.83
N VAL A 116 4.66 5.43 -4.33
CA VAL A 116 4.77 6.05 -5.65
C VAL A 116 5.08 4.95 -6.66
N GLY A 117 4.27 4.87 -7.71
CA GLY A 117 4.49 4.01 -8.87
C GLY A 117 4.87 4.83 -10.09
N THR A 118 5.87 4.38 -10.85
CA THR A 118 6.21 4.94 -12.15
C THR A 118 5.56 4.11 -13.25
N VAL A 119 4.77 4.74 -14.12
CA VAL A 119 4.08 4.07 -15.23
C VAL A 119 5.11 3.53 -16.22
N LYS A 120 5.15 2.21 -16.39
CA LYS A 120 6.04 1.52 -17.34
C LYS A 120 5.36 1.39 -18.69
N HIS A 121 4.11 0.98 -18.68
CA HIS A 121 3.33 0.75 -19.88
C HIS A 121 1.85 1.06 -19.61
N ILE A 122 1.17 1.63 -20.61
CA ILE A 122 -0.25 1.95 -20.51
C ILE A 122 -0.96 1.61 -21.82
N LYS A 123 -2.12 0.97 -21.67
CA LYS A 123 -3.15 0.75 -22.68
C LYS A 123 -4.45 1.35 -22.15
N LYS A 124 -5.47 1.43 -23.02
CA LYS A 124 -6.74 2.10 -22.73
C LYS A 124 -7.30 1.84 -21.32
N ASP A 125 -7.43 0.57 -20.95
CA ASP A 125 -8.04 0.16 -19.67
C ASP A 125 -7.05 -0.64 -18.80
N TYR A 126 -5.74 -0.57 -19.07
CA TYR A 126 -4.72 -1.39 -18.41
C TYR A 126 -3.42 -0.62 -18.21
N MET A 127 -2.80 -0.78 -17.03
CA MET A 127 -1.57 -0.09 -16.68
C MET A 127 -0.60 -1.01 -15.93
N GLU A 128 0.67 -0.90 -16.29
CA GLU A 128 1.81 -1.50 -15.59
C GLU A 128 2.61 -0.41 -14.88
N VAL A 129 2.87 -0.58 -13.60
CA VAL A 129 3.61 0.38 -12.78
C VAL A 129 4.71 -0.32 -12.00
N VAL A 130 5.88 0.31 -11.93
CA VAL A 130 6.98 -0.11 -11.06
C VAL A 130 6.88 0.68 -9.76
N LEU A 131 6.87 0.00 -8.62
CA LEU A 131 6.69 0.63 -7.31
C LEU A 131 8.02 1.03 -6.70
N LYS A 132 8.06 2.24 -6.11
CA LYS A 132 9.21 2.70 -5.31
C LYS A 132 9.33 1.93 -4.00
N ILE A 133 8.20 1.67 -3.35
CA ILE A 133 8.07 0.82 -2.16
C ILE A 133 7.11 -0.31 -2.53
N PRO A 134 7.51 -1.59 -2.40
CA PRO A 134 6.65 -2.70 -2.73
C PRO A 134 5.46 -2.77 -1.77
N VAL A 135 4.40 -3.47 -2.19
CA VAL A 135 3.16 -3.60 -1.40
C VAL A 135 2.80 -5.08 -1.24
N CYS A 136 2.17 -5.43 -0.13
CA CYS A 136 1.60 -6.76 0.09
C CYS A 136 0.11 -6.69 -0.30
N ALA A 137 -0.28 -7.35 -1.39
CA ALA A 137 -1.61 -7.18 -1.98
C ALA A 137 -2.07 -8.45 -2.73
N GLU A 138 -3.38 -8.61 -2.86
CA GLU A 138 -4.01 -9.73 -3.56
C GLU A 138 -4.50 -9.34 -4.96
N VAL A 139 -4.60 -10.33 -5.85
CA VAL A 139 -5.28 -10.17 -7.14
C VAL A 139 -6.76 -9.82 -6.89
N GLY A 140 -7.31 -8.92 -7.68
CA GLY A 140 -8.67 -8.38 -7.50
C GLY A 140 -8.77 -7.26 -6.46
N GLN A 141 -7.68 -6.93 -5.75
CA GLN A 141 -7.71 -5.83 -4.79
C GLN A 141 -7.80 -4.49 -5.51
N ARG A 142 -8.71 -3.62 -5.04
CA ARG A 142 -8.84 -2.25 -5.57
C ARG A 142 -7.73 -1.33 -5.06
N ILE A 143 -7.30 -0.45 -5.95
CA ILE A 143 -6.25 0.55 -5.73
C ILE A 143 -6.82 1.92 -6.07
N ALA A 144 -6.55 2.92 -5.23
CA ALA A 144 -6.82 4.31 -5.58
C ALA A 144 -5.60 4.92 -6.30
N ILE A 145 -5.86 5.62 -7.40
CA ILE A 145 -4.82 6.24 -8.24
C ILE A 145 -4.91 7.75 -8.08
N SER A 146 -3.83 8.35 -7.62
CA SER A 146 -3.70 9.79 -7.46
C SER A 146 -2.57 10.37 -8.32
N ARG A 147 -2.83 11.53 -8.92
CA ARG A 147 -1.89 12.26 -9.78
C ARG A 147 -1.42 13.53 -9.09
N ASN A 148 -0.18 13.94 -9.31
CA ASN A 148 0.31 15.23 -8.82
C ASN A 148 -0.15 16.34 -9.77
N ILE A 149 -1.03 17.21 -9.29
CA ILE A 149 -1.55 18.37 -10.01
C ILE A 149 -1.20 19.61 -9.20
N MET A 150 -0.35 20.48 -9.76
CA MET A 150 0.08 21.73 -9.12
C MET A 150 0.65 21.53 -7.70
N GLY A 151 1.41 20.46 -7.49
CA GLY A 151 2.08 20.17 -6.21
C GLY A 151 1.21 19.45 -5.19
N ARG A 152 0.00 19.00 -5.57
CA ARG A 152 -0.89 18.22 -4.68
C ARG A 152 -1.31 16.92 -5.34
N TRP A 153 -1.32 15.85 -4.56
CA TRP A 153 -1.90 14.58 -4.99
C TRP A 153 -3.42 14.68 -5.02
N ARG A 154 -4.00 14.39 -6.18
CA ARG A 154 -5.44 14.41 -6.41
C ARG A 154 -5.89 13.05 -6.90
N LEU A 155 -7.00 12.55 -6.37
CA LEU A 155 -7.60 11.31 -6.84
C LEU A 155 -8.09 11.49 -8.29
N VAL A 156 -7.61 10.62 -9.17
CA VAL A 156 -7.93 10.65 -10.61
C VAL A 156 -8.59 9.38 -11.12
N GLY A 157 -8.54 8.29 -10.35
CA GLY A 157 -9.06 7.00 -10.78
C GLY A 157 -8.91 5.94 -9.72
N TYR A 158 -9.31 4.73 -10.11
CA TYR A 158 -9.02 3.52 -9.37
C TYR A 158 -8.58 2.44 -10.35
N GLY A 159 -7.97 1.38 -9.81
CA GLY A 159 -7.66 0.18 -10.56
C GLY A 159 -7.92 -1.08 -9.75
N GLU A 160 -7.86 -2.22 -10.43
CA GLU A 160 -8.02 -3.55 -9.85
C GLU A 160 -6.81 -4.41 -10.23
N ILE A 161 -6.12 -4.98 -9.23
CA ILE A 161 -4.90 -5.78 -9.46
C ILE A 161 -5.22 -7.03 -10.27
N LYS A 162 -4.39 -7.32 -11.28
CA LYS A 162 -4.39 -8.55 -12.05
C LYS A 162 -3.29 -9.52 -11.64
#